data_AF-A0A933RP16-F1
#
_entry.id   AF-A0A933RP16-F1
#
_cell.length_a   1.000
_cell.length_b   1.000
_cell.length_c   1.000
_cell.angle_alpha   90.00
_cell.angle_beta   90.00
_cell.angle_gamma   90.00
#
_symmetry.space_group_name_H-M   'P 1'
#
loop_
_entity.id
_entity.type
_entity.pdbx_description
1 polymer ?
#
loop_
_entity_poly.entity_id
_entity_poly.type
_entity_poly.pdbx_seq_one_letter_code
_entity_poly.pdbx_strand_id
1 'polypeptide(L)'
;METIVTVAVTLPVAVLTLLTGFGLGTALTPVFAIFYDVKLAVLMVAIVHLLNNAFKLYLFRAHVDFAIIRRFCLRPIFALLLRIRVCGITGQFLSPN
;
A
#
# COMPACT_ATOMS: atom_id res chain seq x y z
N MET A 1 -25.01 -0.17 -17.19
CA MET A 1 -24.76 1.25 -16.87
C MET A 1 -23.68 1.36 -15.78
N GLU A 2 -23.79 0.61 -14.68
CA GLU A 2 -22.92 0.70 -13.51
C GLU A 2 -21.44 0.37 -13.79
N THR A 3 -21.15 -0.65 -14.60
CA THR A 3 -19.78 -1.06 -14.97
C THR A 3 -19.04 -0.01 -15.78
N ILE A 4 -19.73 0.68 -16.69
CA ILE A 4 -19.13 1.73 -17.53
C ILE A 4 -18.72 2.93 -16.65
N VAL A 5 -19.58 3.32 -15.70
CA VAL A 5 -19.29 4.39 -14.73
C VAL A 5 -18.11 4.01 -13.84
N THR A 6 -18.04 2.76 -13.39
CA THR A 6 -16.91 2.32 -12.56
C THR A 6 -15.59 2.31 -13.32
N VAL A 7 -15.58 1.90 -14.59
CA VAL A 7 -14.38 1.97 -15.44
C VAL A 7 -13.97 3.44 -15.68
N ALA A 8 -14.93 4.33 -15.94
CA ALA A 8 -14.66 5.74 -16.18
C ALA A 8 -14.05 6.45 -14.96
N VAL A 9 -14.39 6.06 -13.73
CA VAL A 9 -13.82 6.63 -12.49
C VAL A 9 -12.51 5.95 -12.10
N THR A 10 -12.40 4.63 -12.27
CA THR A 10 -11.21 3.88 -11.86
C THR A 10 -9.98 4.19 -12.71
N LEU A 11 -10.15 4.45 -14.00
CA LEU A 11 -9.06 4.76 -14.91
C LEU A 11 -8.27 6.03 -14.51
N PRO A 12 -8.90 7.22 -14.34
CA PRO A 12 -8.18 8.42 -13.92
C PRO A 12 -7.61 8.29 -12.50
N VAL A 13 -8.31 7.62 -11.58
CA VAL A 13 -7.79 7.37 -10.21
C VAL A 13 -6.55 6.49 -10.23
N ALA A 14 -6.51 5.46 -11.08
CA ALA A 14 -5.33 4.61 -11.26
C ALA A 14 -4.15 5.43 -11.81
N VAL A 15 -4.36 6.27 -12.83
CA VAL A 15 -3.32 7.15 -13.40
C VAL A 15 -2.79 8.15 -12.37
N LEU A 16 -3.70 8.85 -11.67
CA LEU A 16 -3.34 9.79 -10.60
C LEU A 16 -2.52 9.09 -9.51
N THR A 17 -2.92 7.88 -9.10
CA THR A 17 -2.19 7.14 -8.07
C THR A 17 -0.87 6.55 -8.57
N LEU A 18 -0.75 6.25 -9.87
CA LEU A 18 0.53 5.88 -10.47
C LEU A 18 1.56 7.00 -10.32
N LEU A 19 1.12 8.25 -10.49
CA LEU A 19 1.94 9.46 -10.35
C LEU A 19 2.19 9.82 -8.87
N THR A 20 1.17 9.78 -8.01
CA THR A 20 1.31 10.19 -6.59
C THR A 20 1.87 9.09 -5.70
N GLY A 21 1.67 7.83 -6.07
CA GLY A 21 2.11 6.65 -5.31
C GLY A 21 1.30 6.31 -4.06
N PHE A 22 0.17 6.96 -3.80
CA PHE A 22 -0.65 6.71 -2.61
C PHE A 22 -2.15 7.00 -2.86
N GLY A 23 -3.04 6.38 -2.07
CA GLY A 23 -4.45 6.78 -1.99
C GLY A 23 -5.44 6.06 -2.91
N LEU A 24 -5.00 5.11 -3.74
CA LEU A 24 -5.88 4.37 -4.67
C LEU A 24 -6.99 3.64 -3.93
N GLY A 25 -6.63 2.89 -2.88
CA GLY A 25 -7.59 2.18 -2.04
C GLY A 25 -8.54 3.13 -1.33
N THR A 26 -8.03 4.23 -0.78
CA THR A 26 -8.82 5.23 -0.04
C THR A 26 -9.83 5.96 -0.94
N ALA A 27 -9.45 6.26 -2.17
CA ALA A 27 -10.32 6.92 -3.14
C ALA A 27 -11.35 5.96 -3.75
N LEU A 28 -10.96 4.72 -4.05
CA LEU A 28 -11.84 3.77 -4.75
C LEU A 28 -12.79 3.03 -3.82
N THR A 29 -12.44 2.79 -2.57
CA THR A 29 -13.33 2.07 -1.62
C THR A 29 -14.70 2.73 -1.46
N PRO A 30 -14.83 4.05 -1.17
CA PRO A 30 -16.14 4.68 -1.07
C PRO A 30 -16.89 4.71 -2.40
N VAL A 31 -16.17 4.87 -3.52
CA VAL A 31 -16.78 4.85 -4.86
C VAL A 31 -17.38 3.48 -5.16
N PHE A 32 -16.65 2.40 -4.93
CA PHE A 32 -17.16 1.04 -5.17
C PHE A 32 -18.24 0.63 -4.17
N ALA A 33 -18.17 1.08 -2.92
CA ALA A 33 -19.18 0.76 -1.90
C ALA A 33 -20.55 1.40 -2.18
N ILE A 34 -20.63 2.42 -3.03
CA ILE A 34 -21.91 3.02 -3.47
C ILE A 34 -22.60 2.14 -4.54
N PHE A 35 -21.84 1.41 -5.36
CA PHE A 35 -22.37 0.63 -6.47
C PHE A 35 -22.41 -0.88 -6.23
N TYR A 36 -21.64 -1.40 -5.26
CA TYR A 36 -21.49 -2.83 -5.00
C TYR A 36 -21.52 -3.12 -3.49
N ASP A 37 -21.87 -4.35 -3.11
CA ASP A 37 -21.75 -4.82 -1.73
C ASP A 37 -20.31 -4.61 -1.20
N VAL A 38 -20.18 -4.25 0.07
CA VAL A 38 -18.89 -3.91 0.69
C VAL A 38 -17.85 -5.01 0.49
N LYS A 39 -18.24 -6.29 0.55
CA LYS A 39 -17.31 -7.41 0.33
C LYS A 39 -16.78 -7.42 -1.10
N LEU A 40 -17.65 -7.19 -2.08
CA LEU A 40 -17.29 -7.17 -3.49
C LEU A 40 -16.48 -5.93 -3.83
N ALA A 41 -16.85 -4.77 -3.28
CA ALA A 41 -16.14 -3.51 -3.44
C ALA A 41 -14.68 -3.62 -2.97
N VAL A 42 -14.46 -4.17 -1.77
CA VAL A 42 -13.11 -4.36 -1.21
C VAL A 42 -12.28 -5.31 -2.09
N LEU A 43 -12.87 -6.41 -2.58
CA LEU A 43 -12.19 -7.35 -3.48
C LEU A 43 -11.75 -6.66 -4.77
N MET A 44 -12.64 -5.89 -5.40
CA MET A 44 -12.33 -5.17 -6.65
C MET A 44 -11.24 -4.12 -6.44
N VAL A 45 -11.30 -3.35 -5.35
CA VAL A 45 -10.25 -2.40 -4.97
C VAL A 45 -8.91 -3.11 -4.78
N ALA A 46 -8.89 -4.25 -4.09
CA ALA A 46 -7.67 -5.00 -3.83
C ALA A 46 -7.00 -5.46 -5.14
N ILE A 47 -7.78 -5.97 -6.08
CA ILE A 47 -7.29 -6.40 -7.40
C ILE A 47 -6.71 -5.21 -8.16
N VAL A 48 -7.48 -4.13 -8.32
CA VAL A 48 -7.03 -2.93 -9.05
C VAL A 48 -5.78 -2.33 -8.40
N HIS A 49 -5.72 -2.30 -7.07
CA HIS A 49 -4.57 -1.80 -6.32
C HIS A 49 -3.34 -2.67 -6.54
N LEU A 50 -3.48 -4.00 -6.49
CA LEU A 50 -2.39 -4.93 -6.74
C LEU A 50 -1.83 -4.74 -8.16
N LEU A 51 -2.71 -4.68 -9.17
CA LEU A 51 -2.31 -4.47 -10.56
C LEU A 51 -1.60 -3.12 -10.74
N ASN A 52 -2.11 -2.05 -10.14
CA ASN A 52 -1.51 -0.72 -10.23
C ASN A 52 -0.10 -0.69 -9.59
N ASN A 53 0.07 -1.32 -8.42
CA ASN A 53 1.37 -1.42 -7.77
C ASN A 53 2.35 -2.30 -8.55
N ALA A 54 1.88 -3.41 -9.13
CA ALA A 54 2.69 -4.27 -9.99
C ALA A 54 3.14 -3.53 -11.26
N PHE A 55 2.26 -2.76 -11.90
CA PHE A 55 2.60 -1.94 -13.06
C PHE A 55 3.62 -0.86 -12.69
N LYS A 56 3.45 -0.20 -11.54
CA LYS A 56 4.43 0.76 -11.02
C LYS A 56 5.79 0.10 -10.81
N LEU A 57 5.83 -1.07 -10.16
CA LEU A 57 7.07 -1.81 -9.97
C LEU A 57 7.72 -2.18 -11.31
N TYR A 58 6.94 -2.65 -12.28
CA TYR A 58 7.42 -3.00 -13.60
C TYR A 58 8.01 -1.79 -14.34
N LEU A 59 7.33 -0.64 -14.31
CA LEU A 59 7.77 0.58 -14.99
C LEU A 59 9.04 1.17 -14.36
N PHE A 60 9.10 1.20 -13.02
CA PHE A 60 10.21 1.81 -12.29
C PHE A 60 11.35 0.83 -11.96
N ARG A 61 11.25 -0.46 -12.33
CA ARG A 61 12.25 -1.50 -11.98
C ARG A 61 13.69 -1.13 -12.30
N ALA A 62 13.93 -0.40 -13.40
CA ALA A 62 15.27 -0.03 -13.84
C ALA A 62 15.91 1.08 -12.98
N HIS A 63 15.09 1.86 -12.27
CA HIS A 63 15.54 2.99 -11.44
C HIS A 63 15.50 2.65 -9.94
N VAL A 64 15.30 1.37 -9.59
CA VAL A 64 15.26 0.92 -8.20
C VAL A 64 16.67 0.91 -7.62
N ASP A 65 16.93 1.83 -6.69
CA ASP A 65 18.19 1.86 -5.95
C ASP A 65 18.16 0.86 -4.77
N PHE A 66 18.86 -0.26 -4.95
CA PHE A 66 19.01 -1.29 -3.93
C PHE A 66 19.76 -0.82 -2.68
N ALA A 67 20.57 0.24 -2.74
CA ALA A 67 21.17 0.84 -1.55
C ALA A 67 20.11 1.51 -0.68
N ILE A 68 19.13 2.20 -1.28
CA ILE A 68 17.99 2.79 -0.56
C ILE A 68 17.14 1.69 0.07
N ILE A 69 16.80 0.64 -0.69
CA ILE A 69 16.02 -0.50 -0.18
C ILE A 69 16.71 -1.12 1.03
N ARG A 70 18.00 -1.45 0.92
CA ARG A 70 18.76 -2.04 2.04
C ARG A 70 18.77 -1.13 3.26
N ARG A 71 18.97 0.17 3.06
CA ARG A 71 18.96 1.18 4.12
C ARG A 71 17.58 1.30 4.79
N PHE A 72 16.49 1.27 4.01
CA PHE A 72 15.13 1.37 4.53
C PHE A 72 14.63 0.08 5.18
N CYS A 73 15.03 -1.09 4.69
CA CYS A 73 14.57 -2.37 5.23
C CYS A 73 15.47 -2.88 6.36
N LEU A 74 16.79 -2.87 6.19
CA LEU A 74 17.70 -3.51 7.17
C LEU A 74 17.79 -2.73 8.48
N ARG A 75 17.81 -1.39 8.44
CA ARG A 75 17.91 -0.57 9.66
C ARG A 75 16.75 -0.76 10.64
N PRO A 76 15.46 -0.69 10.24
CA PRO A 76 14.37 -0.92 11.16
C PRO A 76 14.25 -2.39 11.60
N ILE A 77 14.58 -3.35 10.74
CA ILE A 77 14.63 -4.77 11.15
C ILE A 77 15.68 -4.96 12.23
N PHE A 78 16.88 -4.41 12.05
CA PHE A 78 17.93 -4.47 13.05
C PHE A 78 17.56 -3.74 14.35
N ALA A 79 16.98 -2.54 14.24
CA ALA A 79 16.50 -1.79 15.41
C ALA A 79 15.41 -2.54 16.18
N LEU A 80 14.48 -3.19 15.47
CA LEU A 80 13.44 -4.03 16.08
C LEU A 80 14.04 -5.25 16.78
N LEU A 81 14.97 -5.96 16.13
CA LEU A 81 15.64 -7.12 16.73
C LEU A 81 16.44 -6.73 17.98
N LEU A 82 17.19 -5.62 17.92
CA LEU A 82 17.90 -5.08 19.08
C LEU A 82 16.92 -4.70 20.19
N ARG A 83 15.80 -4.06 19.86
CA ARG A 83 14.77 -3.67 20.84
C ARG A 83 14.10 -4.86 21.50
N ILE A 84 13.80 -5.94 20.77
CA ILE A 84 13.26 -7.19 21.32
C ILE A 84 14.27 -7.80 22.31
N ARG A 85 15.57 -7.82 21.97
CA ARG A 85 16.63 -8.33 22.85
C ARG A 85 16.76 -7.49 24.13
N VAL A 86 16.75 -6.16 24.02
CA VAL A 86 16.80 -5.25 25.18
C VAL A 86 15.56 -5.41 26.05
N CYS A 87 14.36 -5.39 25.46
CA CYS A 87 13.10 -5.58 26.19
C CYS A 87 13.02 -6.93 26.92
N GLY A 88 13.55 -8.00 26.31
CA GLY A 88 13.58 -9.33 26.93
C GLY A 88 14.54 -9.44 28.12
N ILE A 89 15.54 -8.56 28.22
CA ILE A 89 16.48 -8.52 29.35
C ILE A 89 15.98 -7.60 30.46
N THR A 90 15.29 -6.50 30.12
CA THR A 90 14.90 -5.46 31.08
C THR A 90 13.47 -5.59 31.60
N GLY A 91 12.63 -6.48 31.06
CA GLY A 91 11.24 -6.67 31.50
C GLY A 91 10.30 -5.47 31.30
N GLN A 92 10.81 -4.37 30.73
CA GLN A 92 10.04 -3.14 30.48
C GLN A 92 9.33 -3.25 29.12
N PHE A 93 8.13 -3.81 29.15
CA PHE A 93 7.20 -3.69 28.04
C PHE A 93 6.61 -2.27 28.06
N LEU A 94 7.18 -1.39 27.23
CA LEU A 94 6.71 -0.03 26.91
C LEU A 94 6.35 0.86 28.13
N SER A 95 7.26 1.77 28.51
CA SER A 95 6.81 3.08 29.00
C SER A 95 6.50 3.95 27.78
N PRO A 96 5.23 4.26 27.47
CA PRO A 96 4.91 5.33 26.54
C PRO A 96 5.20 6.65 27.26
N ASN A 97 6.08 7.48 26.69
CA ASN A 97 5.93 8.92 26.87
C ASN A 97 4.72 9.38 26.06
#